data_AF-A0A6P0VL26-F1
#
_entry.id   AF-A0A6P0VL26-F1
#
_cell.length_a   1.000
_cell.length_b   1.000
_cell.length_c   1.000
_cell.angle_alpha   90.00
_cell.angle_beta   90.00
_cell.angle_gamma   90.00
#
_symmetry.space_group_name_H-M   'P 1'
#
loop_
_entity.id
_entity.type
_entity.pdbx_description
1 polymer ?
#
loop_
_entity_poly.entity_id
_entity_poly.type
_entity_poly.pdbx_seq_one_letter_code
_entity_poly.pdbx_strand_id
1 'polypeptide(L)'
;GMVEAKETLRVNNLSDSERAAYNRYMDNKSYEASILSTQEFETQWQIEQMEEAKMIAREEGSQQRTIAIARACKQQGLDTETIMAITQLSREDIEAL
;
A
#
# COMPACT_ATOMS: atom_id res chain seq x y z
N GLY A 1 21.55 -24.22 -20.14
CA GLY A 1 21.78 -23.55 -21.44
C GLY A 1 23.27 -23.36 -21.72
N MET A 2 23.65 -22.93 -22.93
CA MET A 2 25.07 -22.77 -23.33
C MET A 2 25.86 -21.81 -22.41
N VAL A 3 25.19 -20.82 -21.81
CA VAL A 3 25.79 -19.86 -20.86
C VAL A 3 26.14 -20.53 -19.53
N GLU A 4 25.20 -21.25 -18.92
CA GLU A 4 25.43 -21.99 -17.67
C GLU A 4 26.51 -23.06 -17.84
N ALA A 5 26.54 -23.74 -18.99
CA ALA A 5 27.58 -24.72 -19.30
C ALA A 5 28.98 -24.08 -19.42
N LYS A 6 29.09 -22.91 -20.04
CA LYS A 6 30.34 -22.14 -20.13
C LYS A 6 30.81 -21.67 -18.75
N GLU A 7 29.89 -21.17 -17.94
CA GLU A 7 30.21 -20.71 -16.59
C GLU A 7 30.65 -21.86 -15.69
N THR A 8 29.97 -23.00 -15.78
CA THR A 8 30.34 -24.23 -15.05
C THR A 8 31.75 -24.69 -15.43
N LEU A 9 32.07 -24.71 -16.73
CA LEU A 9 33.41 -25.06 -17.20
C LEU A 9 34.46 -24.05 -16.71
N ARG A 10 34.14 -22.76 -16.72
CA ARG A 10 35.02 -21.69 -16.20
C ARG A 10 35.33 -21.91 -14.73
N VAL A 11 34.30 -22.13 -13.90
CA VAL A 11 34.43 -22.35 -12.45
C VAL A 11 35.18 -23.63 -12.13
N ASN A 12 34.95 -24.71 -12.90
CA ASN A 12 35.66 -25.98 -12.73
C ASN A 12 37.16 -25.87 -13.01
N ASN A 13 37.56 -24.96 -13.89
CA ASN A 13 38.95 -24.69 -14.23
C ASN A 13 39.65 -23.73 -13.24
N LEU A 14 38.94 -23.19 -12.24
CA LEU A 14 39.54 -22.36 -11.19
C LEU A 14 40.30 -23.21 -10.17
N SER A 15 41.38 -22.63 -9.62
CA SER A 15 42.02 -23.15 -8.42
C SER A 15 41.07 -23.12 -7.22
N ASP A 16 41.39 -23.86 -6.16
CA ASP A 16 40.53 -23.93 -4.96
C ASP A 16 40.31 -22.55 -4.31
N SER A 17 41.35 -21.69 -4.29
CA SER A 17 41.25 -20.35 -3.72
C SER A 17 40.36 -19.43 -4.57
N GLU A 18 40.49 -19.48 -5.90
CA GLU A 18 39.67 -18.71 -6.84
C GLU A 18 38.21 -19.17 -6.82
N ARG A 19 37.98 -20.48 -6.71
CA ARG A 19 36.64 -21.06 -6.57
C ARG A 19 35.97 -20.64 -5.27
N ALA A 20 36.72 -20.63 -4.16
CA ALA A 20 36.22 -20.13 -2.88
C ALA A 20 35.86 -18.64 -2.95
N ALA A 21 36.69 -17.83 -3.62
CA ALA A 21 36.40 -16.41 -3.84
C ALA A 21 35.16 -16.20 -4.72
N TYR A 22 35.01 -17.00 -5.79
CA TYR A 22 33.84 -16.97 -6.66
C TYR A 22 32.55 -17.34 -5.91
N ASN A 23 32.57 -18.40 -5.10
CA ASN A 23 31.40 -18.80 -4.31
C ASN A 23 30.99 -17.70 -3.33
N ARG A 24 31.94 -17.09 -2.61
CA ARG A 24 31.66 -15.95 -1.73
C ARG A 24 31.05 -14.77 -2.46
N TYR A 25 31.54 -14.47 -3.66
CA TYR A 25 30.96 -13.41 -4.49
C TYR A 25 29.52 -13.71 -4.89
N MET A 26 29.21 -14.96 -5.26
CA MET A 26 27.85 -15.38 -5.58
C MET A 26 26.94 -15.32 -4.35
N ASP A 27 27.41 -15.77 -3.19
CA ASP A 27 26.66 -15.68 -1.92
C ASP A 27 26.33 -14.23 -1.58
N ASN A 28 27.30 -13.31 -1.71
CA ASN A 28 27.09 -11.88 -1.47
C ASN A 28 26.05 -11.31 -2.43
N LYS A 29 26.13 -11.64 -3.74
CA LYS A 29 25.14 -11.22 -4.72
C LYS A 29 23.74 -11.72 -4.42
N SER A 30 23.62 -12.98 -4.02
CA SER A 30 22.33 -13.57 -3.61
C SER A 30 21.77 -12.87 -2.38
N TYR A 31 22.62 -12.54 -1.41
CA TYR A 31 22.22 -11.80 -0.22
C TYR A 31 21.76 -10.36 -0.55
N GLU A 32 22.51 -9.64 -1.38
CA GLU A 32 22.13 -8.31 -1.87
C GLU A 32 20.79 -8.34 -2.60
N ALA A 33 20.59 -9.32 -3.49
CA ALA A 33 19.32 -9.50 -4.20
C ALA A 33 18.16 -9.79 -3.24
N SER A 34 18.39 -10.57 -2.19
CA SER A 34 17.38 -10.82 -1.15
C SER A 34 17.01 -9.54 -0.40
N ILE A 35 17.99 -8.71 -0.03
CA ILE A 35 17.73 -7.42 0.65
C ILE A 35 16.89 -6.51 -0.24
N LEU A 36 17.28 -6.36 -1.52
CA LEU A 36 16.55 -5.52 -2.45
C LEU A 36 15.12 -6.02 -2.65
N SER A 37 14.92 -7.33 -2.79
CA SER A 37 13.59 -7.93 -2.89
C SER A 37 12.73 -7.63 -1.65
N THR A 38 13.30 -7.72 -0.45
CA THR A 38 12.58 -7.35 0.78
C THR A 38 12.25 -5.85 0.81
N GLN A 39 13.18 -4.98 0.44
CA GLN A 39 12.95 -3.53 0.41
C GLN A 39 11.87 -3.13 -0.60
N GLU A 40 11.87 -3.74 -1.79
CA GLU A 40 10.84 -3.52 -2.80
C GLU A 40 9.46 -3.95 -2.29
N PHE A 41 9.39 -5.13 -1.65
CA PHE A 41 8.16 -5.61 -1.03
C PHE A 41 7.65 -4.66 0.07
N GLU A 42 8.52 -4.25 1.00
CA GLU A 42 8.16 -3.32 2.08
C GLU A 42 7.69 -1.96 1.52
N THR A 43 8.36 -1.46 0.48
CA THR A 43 7.99 -0.19 -0.17
C THR A 43 6.60 -0.30 -0.80
N GLN A 44 6.34 -1.37 -1.54
CA GLN A 44 5.04 -1.59 -2.18
C GLN A 44 3.93 -1.73 -1.12
N TRP A 45 4.19 -2.49 -0.06
CA TRP A 45 3.26 -2.65 1.05
C TRP A 45 2.93 -1.31 1.74
N GLN A 46 3.94 -0.46 1.97
CA GLN A 46 3.73 0.87 2.53
C GLN A 46 2.88 1.76 1.61
N ILE A 47 3.10 1.72 0.30
CA ILE A 47 2.30 2.49 -0.67
C ILE A 47 0.84 2.06 -0.60
N GLU A 48 0.57 0.75 -0.64
CA GLU A 48 -0.79 0.20 -0.57
C GLU A 48 -1.50 0.63 0.73
N GLN A 49 -0.83 0.51 1.87
CA GLN A 49 -1.39 0.95 3.15
C GLN A 49 -1.65 2.47 3.20
N MET A 50 -0.78 3.28 2.60
CA MET A 50 -1.01 4.72 2.50
C MET A 50 -2.19 5.07 1.58
N GLU A 51 -2.39 4.32 0.50
CA GLU A 51 -3.53 4.50 -0.39
C GLU A 51 -4.84 4.10 0.29
N GLU A 52 -4.88 2.94 0.96
CA GLU A 52 -6.02 2.51 1.77
C GLU A 52 -6.37 3.56 2.84
N ALA A 53 -5.38 4.05 3.60
CA ALA A 53 -5.58 5.07 4.62
C ALA A 53 -6.15 6.38 4.02
N LYS A 54 -5.67 6.80 2.83
CA LYS A 54 -6.21 7.97 2.13
C LYS A 54 -7.65 7.77 1.68
N MET A 55 -8.01 6.57 1.23
CA MET A 55 -9.38 6.25 0.83
C MET A 55 -10.32 6.29 2.03
N ILE A 56 -9.94 5.66 3.14
CA ILE A 56 -10.72 5.68 4.40
C ILE A 56 -10.89 7.13 4.88
N ALA A 57 -9.81 7.91 4.94
CA ALA A 57 -9.87 9.30 5.39
C ALA A 57 -10.76 10.18 4.50
N ARG A 58 -10.80 9.94 3.19
CA ARG A 58 -11.69 10.64 2.26
C ARG A 58 -13.16 10.28 2.51
N GLU A 59 -13.44 8.99 2.70
CA GLU A 59 -14.79 8.51 2.97
C GLU A 59 -15.32 9.07 4.30
N GLU A 60 -14.54 8.94 5.38
CA GLU A 60 -14.88 9.50 6.69
C GLU A 60 -15.06 11.02 6.63
N GLY A 61 -14.19 11.74 5.91
CA GLY A 61 -14.30 13.18 5.73
C GLY A 61 -15.57 13.58 4.97
N SER A 62 -15.95 12.81 3.95
CA SER A 62 -17.20 13.02 3.21
C SER A 62 -18.42 12.83 4.12
N GLN A 63 -18.45 11.73 4.89
CA GLN A 63 -19.53 11.44 5.83
C GLN A 63 -19.63 12.51 6.93
N GLN A 64 -18.50 12.91 7.53
CA GLN A 64 -18.45 13.98 8.53
C GLN A 64 -18.95 15.31 7.97
N ARG A 65 -18.60 15.64 6.72
CA ARG A 65 -19.10 16.84 6.04
C ARG A 65 -20.61 16.77 5.84
N THR A 66 -21.15 15.65 5.39
CA THR A 66 -22.59 15.43 5.21
C THR A 66 -23.33 15.62 6.53
N ILE A 67 -22.82 15.02 7.62
CA ILE A 67 -23.37 15.18 8.97
C ILE A 67 -23.31 16.63 9.44
N ALA A 68 -22.21 17.34 9.20
CA ALA A 68 -22.07 18.75 9.58
C ALA A 68 -23.08 19.64 8.83
N ILE A 69 -23.33 19.38 7.55
CA ILE A 69 -24.35 20.07 6.76
C ILE A 69 -25.74 19.79 7.35
N ALA A 70 -26.08 18.53 7.63
CA ALA A 70 -27.37 18.17 8.22
C ALA A 70 -27.62 18.89 9.56
N ARG A 71 -26.62 18.94 10.44
CA ARG A 71 -26.68 19.69 11.71
C ARG A 71 -26.90 21.18 11.49
N ALA A 72 -26.18 21.78 10.54
CA ALA A 72 -26.33 23.20 10.22
C ALA A 72 -27.72 23.52 9.64
N CYS A 73 -28.30 22.63 8.82
CA CYS A 73 -29.65 22.78 8.31
C CYS A 73 -30.71 22.65 9.43
N LYS A 74 -30.53 21.70 10.34
CA LYS A 74 -31.40 21.52 11.52
C LYS A 74 -31.40 22.76 12.41
N GLN A 75 -30.22 23.34 12.66
CA GLN A 75 -30.07 24.59 13.42
C GLN A 75 -30.74 25.79 12.74
N GLN A 76 -30.80 25.81 11.40
CA GLN A 76 -31.50 26.83 10.62
C GLN A 76 -33.02 26.59 10.55
N GLY A 77 -33.53 25.49 11.13
CA GLY A 77 -34.96 25.19 11.20
C GLY A 77 -35.55 24.63 9.90
N LEU A 78 -34.73 24.08 9.00
CA LEU A 78 -35.24 23.35 7.83
C LEU A 78 -35.97 22.07 8.28
N ASP A 79 -37.02 21.70 7.54
CA ASP A 79 -37.78 20.48 7.79
C ASP A 79 -36.98 19.23 7.39
N THR A 80 -37.33 18.09 7.99
CA THR A 80 -36.62 16.82 7.80
C THR A 80 -36.57 16.37 6.35
N GLU A 81 -37.64 16.56 5.57
CA GLU A 81 -37.68 16.15 4.15
C GLU A 81 -36.69 16.96 3.31
N THR A 82 -36.61 18.27 3.56
CA THR A 82 -35.62 19.12 2.89
C THR A 82 -34.18 18.74 3.27
N ILE A 83 -33.92 18.40 4.54
CA ILE A 83 -32.58 17.98 4.98
C ILE A 83 -32.20 16.62 4.35
N MET A 84 -33.14 15.68 4.27
CA MET A 84 -32.95 14.40 3.58
C MET A 84 -32.60 14.62 2.11
N ALA A 85 -33.31 15.51 1.41
CA ALA A 85 -33.01 15.80 0.00
C ALA A 85 -31.60 16.41 -0.20
N ILE A 86 -31.13 17.26 0.72
CA ILE A 86 -29.81 17.91 0.62
C ILE A 86 -28.68 16.93 0.95
N THR A 87 -28.84 16.13 2.01
CA THR A 87 -27.74 15.34 2.60
C THR A 87 -27.79 13.86 2.25
N GLN A 88 -28.91 13.40 1.69
CA GLN A 88 -29.19 12.00 1.38
C GLN A 88 -29.10 11.07 2.61
N LEU A 89 -29.15 11.64 3.81
CA LEU A 89 -29.26 10.87 5.05
C LEU A 89 -30.68 10.35 5.25
N SER A 90 -30.81 9.25 5.98
CA SER A 90 -32.11 8.74 6.37
C SER A 90 -32.80 9.68 7.34
N ARG A 91 -34.12 9.56 7.45
CA ARG A 91 -34.90 10.29 8.45
C ARG A 91 -34.39 9.99 9.85
N GLU A 92 -34.13 8.72 10.13
CA GLU A 92 -33.65 8.22 11.41
C GLU A 92 -32.30 8.85 11.78
N ASP A 93 -31.36 8.93 10.82
CA ASP A 93 -30.07 9.59 11.04
C ASP A 93 -30.26 11.07 11.37
N ILE A 94 -31.09 11.80 10.63
CA ILE A 94 -31.33 13.23 10.85
C ILE A 94 -32.06 13.49 12.18
N GLU A 95 -33.00 12.63 12.57
CA GLU A 95 -33.69 12.72 13.85
C GLU A 95 -32.72 12.48 15.02
N ALA A 96 -31.73 11.60 14.84
CA ALA A 96 -30.67 11.32 15.81
C ALA A 96 -29.55 12.39 15.91
N LEU A 97 -29.44 13.32 14.95
CA LEU A 97 -28.44 14.41 14.93
C LEU A 97 -28.68 15.54 15.92
#